data_AF-A0A550GQC1-F1
#
_entry.id   AF-A0A550GQC1-F1
#
_cell.length_a   1.000
_cell.length_b   1.000
_cell.length_c   1.000
_cell.angle_alpha   90.00
_cell.angle_beta   90.00
_cell.angle_gamma   90.00
#
_symmetry.space_group_name_H-M   'P 1'
#
loop_
_entity.id
_entity.type
_entity.pdbx_description
1 polymer ?
#
loop_
_entity_poly.entity_id
_entity_poly.type
_entity_poly.pdbx_seq_one_letter_code
_entity_poly.pdbx_strand_id
1 'polypeptide(L)' 'MIPKYFFLTKGVGKHKEKLQSFELALRDAGIEHCNLVNVSSIVPPDCKLIPRNRGLKMLHPGEITFVVLARIATNEPNRL' A
#
# COMPACT_ATOMS: atom_id res chain seq x y z
N MET A 1 18.33 -7.38 4.07
CA MET A 1 18.00 -6.54 5.24
C MET A 1 16.58 -6.89 5.69
N ILE A 2 16.33 -7.04 7.00
CA ILE A 2 15.00 -7.38 7.56
C ILE A 2 14.35 -6.07 8.07
N PRO A 3 13.09 -5.76 7.72
CA PRO A 3 12.45 -4.51 8.15
C PRO A 3 12.21 -4.50 9.66
N LYS A 4 12.46 -3.34 10.29
CA LYS A 4 12.27 -3.10 11.73
C LYS A 4 10.92 -2.48 12.07
N TYR A 5 10.25 -1.90 11.08
CA TYR A 5 8.99 -1.20 11.23
C TYR A 5 8.06 -1.56 10.08
N PHE A 6 6.77 -1.57 10.35
CA PHE A 6 5.73 -1.64 9.33
C PHE A 6 4.56 -0.75 9.74
N PHE A 7 3.74 -0.36 8.77
CA PHE A 7 2.51 0.37 9.02
C PHE A 7 1.42 -0.16 8.11
N LEU A 8 0.17 0.03 8.53
CA LEU A 8 -1.00 -0.34 7.73
C LEU A 8 -1.54 0.90 7.03
N THR A 9 -1.87 0.73 5.76
CA THR A 9 -2.57 1.73 4.97
C THR A 9 -3.61 1.06 4.10
N LYS A 10 -4.63 1.81 3.71
CA LYS A 10 -5.69 1.36 2.81
C LYS A 10 -6.10 2.54 1.96
N GLY A 11 -6.62 2.25 0.78
CA GLY A 11 -7.21 3.27 -0.06
C GLY A 11 -8.20 2.69 -1.05
N VAL A 12 -9.05 3.57 -1.58
CA VAL A 12 -10.05 3.24 -2.59
C VAL A 12 -9.87 4.16 -3.79
N GLY A 13 -9.95 3.60 -4.99
CA GLY A 13 -9.87 4.35 -6.23
C GLY A 13 -11.00 3.95 -7.17
N LYS A 14 -11.62 4.95 -7.80
CA LYS A 14 -12.71 4.76 -8.77
C LYS A 14 -12.30 5.39 -10.09
N HIS A 15 -12.27 4.59 -11.14
CA HIS A 15 -12.00 5.04 -12.50
C HIS A 15 -12.62 4.09 -13.50
N LYS A 16 -12.87 4.55 -14.74
CA LYS A 16 -13.38 3.69 -15.82
C LYS A 16 -12.40 2.56 -16.14
N GLU A 17 -11.13 2.92 -16.22
CA GLU A 17 -10.02 2.00 -16.45
C GLU A 17 -9.48 1.38 -15.16
N LYS A 18 -9.26 0.06 -15.17
CA LYS A 18 -8.84 -0.73 -14.01
C LYS A 18 -7.46 -0.36 -13.46
N LEU A 19 -6.52 -0.01 -14.34
CA LEU A 19 -5.16 0.34 -13.91
C LEU A 19 -5.15 1.67 -13.16
N GLN A 20 -5.86 2.65 -13.69
CA GLN A 20 -6.02 3.98 -13.11
C GLN A 20 -6.86 3.91 -11.82
N SER A 21 -7.87 3.04 -11.74
CA SER A 21 -8.59 2.84 -10.47
C SER A 21 -7.66 2.29 -9.38
N PHE A 22 -6.70 1.44 -9.75
CA PHE A 22 -5.70 0.94 -8.82
C PHE A 22 -4.68 2.03 -8.43
N GLU A 23 -4.21 2.85 -9.37
CA GLU A 23 -3.34 4.00 -9.08
C GLU A 23 -4.00 4.98 -8.08
N LEU A 24 -5.27 5.32 -8.30
CA LEU A 24 -6.02 6.18 -7.38
C LEU A 24 -6.16 5.56 -5.99
N ALA A 25 -6.33 4.23 -5.89
CA ALA A 25 -6.36 3.55 -4.61
C ALA A 25 -5.00 3.62 -3.88
N LEU A 26 -3.89 3.53 -4.61
CA LEU A 26 -2.56 3.72 -4.05
C LEU A 26 -2.33 5.17 -3.59
N ARG A 27 -2.87 6.16 -4.32
CA ARG A 27 -2.79 7.59 -3.97
C ARG A 27 -3.59 7.90 -2.71
N ASP A 28 -4.79 7.34 -2.58
CA ASP A 28 -5.59 7.44 -1.34
C ASP A 28 -4.88 6.76 -0.16
N ALA A 29 -4.22 5.63 -0.41
CA ALA A 29 -3.35 4.95 0.54
C ALA A 29 -2.04 5.72 0.85
N GLY A 30 -1.65 6.71 0.03
CA GLY A 30 -0.46 7.54 0.21
C GLY A 30 0.86 6.84 -0.10
N ILE A 31 0.83 5.78 -0.92
CA ILE A 31 2.02 4.98 -1.28
C ILE A 31 2.19 4.86 -2.81
N GLU A 32 1.54 5.72 -3.58
CA GLU A 32 1.60 5.76 -5.04
C GLU A 32 2.97 6.12 -5.59
N HIS A 33 3.79 6.83 -4.81
CA HIS A 33 5.13 7.26 -5.20
C HIS A 33 6.20 6.18 -4.96
N CYS A 34 5.84 5.02 -4.41
CA CYS A 34 6.76 3.93 -4.12
C CYS A 34 6.81 2.89 -5.24
N ASN A 35 7.96 2.23 -5.42
CA ASN A 35 8.08 1.03 -6.24
C ASN A 35 7.75 -0.20 -5.39
N LEU A 36 6.51 -0.68 -5.48
CA LEU A 36 6.00 -1.73 -4.58
C LEU A 36 6.48 -3.12 -4.99
N VAL A 37 7.14 -3.83 -4.06
CA VAL A 37 7.49 -5.26 -4.21
C VAL A 37 6.56 -6.08 -3.32
N ASN A 38 5.68 -6.85 -3.96
CA ASN A 38 4.76 -7.71 -3.23
C ASN A 38 5.50 -8.92 -2.65
N VAL A 39 5.38 -9.14 -1.34
CA VAL A 39 5.97 -10.27 -0.61
C VAL A 39 4.89 -11.14 0.02
N SER A 40 5.28 -12.31 0.52
CA SER A 40 4.38 -13.19 1.28
C SER A 40 3.91 -12.53 2.58
N SER A 41 2.75 -12.95 3.08
CA SER A 41 2.05 -12.36 4.24
C SER A 41 2.70 -12.71 5.59
N ILE A 42 3.97 -12.38 5.78
CA ILE A 42 4.74 -12.66 7.00
C ILE A 42 5.33 -11.36 7.54
N VAL A 43 4.99 -11.02 8.79
CA VAL A 43 5.65 -9.93 9.53
C VAL A 43 6.91 -10.51 10.21
N PRO A 44 8.10 -9.92 9.99
CA PRO A 44 9.32 -10.41 10.63
C PRO A 44 9.29 -10.29 12.16
N PRO A 45 10.06 -11.14 12.87
CA PRO A 45 10.24 -10.98 14.31
C PRO A 45 10.80 -9.59 14.65
N ASP A 46 10.40 -9.06 15.80
CA ASP A 46 10.78 -7.72 16.31
C ASP A 46 10.38 -6.52 15.43
N CYS A 47 9.64 -6.74 14.34
CA CYS A 47 9.12 -5.67 13.49
C CYS A 47 7.98 -4.93 14.20
N LYS A 48 8.15 -3.63 14.43
CA LYS A 48 7.21 -2.82 15.20
C LYS A 48 6.16 -2.18 14.30
N LEU A 49 4.88 -2.36 14.65
CA LEU A 49 3.79 -1.61 14.04
C LEU A 49 3.90 -0.13 14.44
N ILE A 50 3.96 0.76 13.46
CA ILE A 50 3.95 2.21 13.68
C ILE A 50 2.71 2.86 13.05
N PRO A 51 2.29 4.05 13.55
CA PRO A 51 1.21 4.81 12.95
C PRO A 51 1.48 5.17 11.48
N ARG A 52 0.42 5.18 10.65
CA ARG A 52 0.49 5.50 9.21
C ARG A 52 1.23 6.81 8.94
N ASN A 53 0.90 7.87 9.65
CA ASN A 53 1.52 9.20 9.47
C ASN A 53 3.04 9.18 9.69
N ARG A 54 3.54 8.34 10.59
CA ARG A 54 4.97 8.16 10.83
C ARG A 54 5.59 7.32 9.72
N GLY A 55 4.94 6.21 9.35
CA GLY A 55 5.39 5.34 8.27
C GLY A 55 5.53 6.06 6.93
N LEU A 56 4.52 6.85 6.55
CA LEU A 56 4.55 7.64 5.31
C LEU A 56 5.70 8.65 5.27
N LYS A 57 6.06 9.26 6.39
CA LYS A 57 7.21 10.19 6.47
C LYS A 57 8.57 9.50 6.34
N MET A 58 8.61 8.18 6.50
CA MET A 58 9.84 7.39 6.37
C MET A 58 10.07 6.89 4.94
N LEU A 59 9.07 7.01 4.06
CA LEU A 59 9.16 6.60 2.67
C LEU A 59 9.75 7.71 1.80
N HIS A 60 10.52 7.32 0.80
CA HIS A 60 11.05 8.24 -0.21
C HIS A 60 10.41 7.97 -1.58
N PRO A 61 10.11 9.01 -2.36
CA PRO A 61 9.67 8.84 -3.74
C PRO A 61 10.66 7.99 -4.57
N GLY A 62 10.15 6.98 -5.27
CA GLY A 62 10.93 6.04 -6.07
C GLY A 62 11.56 4.88 -5.27
N GLU A 63 11.42 4.84 -3.94
CA GLU A 63 11.98 3.79 -3.10
C GLU A 63 11.34 2.41 -3.37
N ILE A 64 12.17 1.37 -3.44
CA ILE A 64 11.70 -0.03 -3.47
C ILE A 64 11.11 -0.35 -2.10
N THR A 65 9.79 -0.48 -2.04
CA THR A 65 9.06 -0.69 -0.78
C THR A 65 8.41 -2.07 -0.80
N PHE A 66 8.81 -2.93 0.14
CA PHE A 66 8.19 -4.24 0.31
C PHE A 66 6.81 -4.10 0.96
N VAL A 67 5.81 -4.77 0.39
CA VAL A 67 4.43 -4.70 0.85
C VAL A 67 3.79 -6.08 0.85
N VAL A 68 2.91 -6.31 1.83
CA VAL A 68 1.92 -7.39 1.76
C VAL A 68 0.64 -6.76 1.23
N LEU A 69 0.27 -7.10 0.00
CA LEU A 69 -0.85 -6.44 -0.69
C LEU A 69 -2.09 -7.33 -0.76
N ALA A 70 -3.18 -6.86 -0.15
CA ALA A 70 -4.53 -7.35 -0.41
C ALA A 70 -5.26 -6.33 -1.29
N ARG A 71 -5.86 -6.77 -2.40
CA ARG A 71 -6.63 -5.91 -3.30
C ARG A 71 -7.87 -6.61 -3.84
N ILE A 72 -8.92 -5.83 -4.06
CA ILE A 72 -10.17 -6.24 -4.72
C ILE A 72 -10.57 -5.15 -5.72
N ALA A 73 -11.20 -5.54 -6.82
CA ALA A 73 -11.74 -4.61 -7.81
C ALA A 73 -13.09 -5.13 -8.31
N THR A 74 -14.03 -4.21 -8.53
CA THR A 74 -15.36 -4.49 -9.11
C THR A 74 -15.74 -3.38 -10.09
N ASN A 75 -16.55 -3.71 -11.07
CA ASN A 75 -17.20 -2.76 -11.98
C ASN A 75 -18.67 -2.54 -11.63
N GLU A 76 -19.14 -3.12 -10.52
CA GLU A 76 -20.51 -2.96 -10.06
C GLU A 76 -20.67 -1.73 -9.14
N PRO A 77 -21.70 -0.89 -9.37
CA PRO A 77 -22.00 0.23 -8.48
C PRO A 77 -22.23 -0.22 -7.03
N ASN A 78 -21.67 0.51 -6.06
CA ASN A 78 -21.90 0.33 -4.61
C ASN A 78 -21.49 -1.01 -4.00
N ARG A 79 -20.56 -1.75 -4.62
CA ARG A 79 -20.13 -3.09 -4.15
C ARG A 79 -18.79 -3.10 -3.39
N LEU A 80 -18.21 -1.92 -3.12
CA LEU A 80 -16.96 -1.69 -2.36
C LEU A 80 -17.06 -0.46 -1.46
#